data_AF-A0A0M9E582-F1
#
_entry.id   AF-A0A0M9E582-F1
#
_cell.length_a   1.000
_cell.length_b   1.000
_cell.length_c   1.000
_cell.angle_alpha   90.00
_cell.angle_beta   90.00
_cell.angle_gamma   90.00
#
_symmetry.space_group_name_H-M   'P 1'
#
loop_
_entity.id
_entity.type
_entity.pdbx_description
1 polymer ?
#
loop_
_entity_poly.entity_id
_entity_poly.type
_entity_poly.pdbx_seq_one_letter_code
_entity_poly.pdbx_strand_id
1 'polypeptide(L)'
;MESEKILPVEEMVAYDEFTDRVEILRELTDWVKNIQRMAAPSTAIIAPRRMGKTVLLDRLVNTVFYQPENRVAPFYMRIKREETTLREFLLEYATTFFRQFIAYCDQDPLLYGSQIRLEQLLKHPSTHKAVTMAKEFIEDFLQQYRDEEFKDTRNQWDGFIRVPERLGSYSGIRVAVIIDEFQDMKFYIHNVDEQDLERIR
;
A
#
# COMPACT_ATOMS: atom_id res chain seq x y z
N MET A 1 22.35 11.45 -20.10
CA MET A 1 21.18 10.61 -20.43
C MET A 1 20.84 9.82 -19.19
N GLU A 2 19.97 10.35 -18.33
CA GLU A 2 19.35 9.53 -17.29
C GLU A 2 18.59 8.42 -18.02
N SER A 3 18.95 7.17 -17.75
CA SER A 3 18.16 6.03 -18.18
C SER A 3 16.74 6.25 -17.64
N GLU A 4 15.74 6.22 -18.52
CA GLU A 4 14.32 6.29 -18.16
C GLU A 4 14.03 5.22 -17.10
N LYS A 5 13.97 5.64 -15.84
CA LYS A 5 13.80 4.73 -14.71
C LYS A 5 12.32 4.36 -14.67
N ILE A 6 12.01 3.07 -14.79
CA ILE A 6 10.61 2.58 -14.75
C ILE A 6 10.03 2.87 -13.37
N LEU A 7 9.11 3.82 -13.27
CA LEU A 7 8.53 4.24 -11.99
C LEU A 7 7.53 3.19 -11.44
N PRO A 8 7.53 2.95 -10.10
CA PRO A 8 6.53 2.11 -9.43
C PRO A 8 5.09 2.60 -9.64
N VAL A 9 4.89 3.91 -9.61
CA VAL A 9 3.61 4.59 -9.85
C VAL A 9 3.82 5.60 -10.98
N GLU A 10 2.91 5.57 -11.96
CA GLU A 10 2.95 6.54 -13.06
C GLU A 10 2.64 7.94 -12.55
N GLU A 11 3.52 8.90 -12.86
CA GLU A 11 3.33 10.31 -12.48
C GLU A 11 2.64 11.08 -13.59
N MET A 12 1.59 11.82 -13.25
CA MET A 12 0.84 12.64 -14.23
C MET A 12 1.54 13.95 -14.61
N VAL A 13 2.64 14.31 -13.94
CA VAL A 13 3.34 15.59 -14.11
C VAL A 13 4.84 15.33 -14.25
N ALA A 14 5.46 15.96 -15.25
CA ALA A 14 6.89 15.83 -15.48
C ALA A 14 7.71 16.36 -14.28
N TYR A 15 8.98 15.97 -14.20
CA TYR A 15 9.84 16.36 -13.07
C TYR A 15 10.04 17.88 -12.96
N ASP A 16 10.30 18.52 -14.08
CA ASP A 16 10.51 19.96 -14.24
C ASP A 16 9.24 20.80 -14.02
N GLU A 17 8.06 20.19 -14.15
CA GLU A 17 6.77 20.84 -13.96
C GLU A 17 6.26 20.79 -12.50
N PHE A 18 6.94 20.06 -11.61
CA PHE A 18 6.54 19.94 -10.20
C PHE A 18 7.11 21.08 -9.35
N THR A 19 6.56 22.26 -9.56
CA THR A 19 6.89 23.47 -8.81
C THR A 19 5.97 23.64 -7.59
N ASP A 20 6.32 24.55 -6.68
CA ASP A 20 5.50 24.96 -5.50
C ASP A 20 5.17 23.89 -4.43
N ARG A 21 5.65 22.65 -4.60
CA ARG A 21 5.40 21.52 -3.68
C ARG A 21 6.65 20.78 -3.21
N VAL A 22 7.82 21.30 -3.59
CA VAL A 22 9.12 20.70 -3.27
C VAL A 22 9.35 20.64 -1.76
N GLU A 23 9.03 21.70 -1.01
CA GLU A 23 9.21 21.70 0.45
C GLU A 23 8.27 20.70 1.14
N ILE A 24 7.00 20.61 0.69
CA ILE A 24 6.06 19.62 1.23
C ILE A 24 6.55 18.20 0.95
N LEU A 25 7.06 17.93 -0.26
CA LEU A 25 7.65 16.63 -0.58
C LEU A 25 8.87 16.31 0.30
N ARG A 26 9.72 17.31 0.59
CA ARG A 26 10.87 17.13 1.50
C ARG A 26 10.42 16.82 2.92
N GLU A 27 9.44 17.56 3.46
CA GLU A 27 8.84 17.29 4.76
C GLU A 27 8.25 15.88 4.85
N LEU A 28 7.54 15.44 3.82
CA LEU A 28 6.98 14.09 3.74
C LEU A 28 8.08 13.02 3.62
N THR A 29 9.16 13.31 2.89
CA THR A 29 10.32 12.42 2.79
C THR A 29 11.01 12.26 4.15
N ASP A 30 11.16 13.35 4.90
CA ASP A 30 11.72 13.32 6.25
C ASP A 30 10.76 12.64 7.25
N TRP A 31 9.46 12.84 7.08
CA TRP A 31 8.43 12.06 7.79
C TRP A 31 8.64 10.55 7.56
N VAL A 32 8.82 10.11 6.32
CA VAL A 32 9.09 8.70 6.00
C VAL A 32 10.36 8.20 6.69
N LYS A 33 11.47 8.94 6.65
CA LYS A 33 12.71 8.56 7.34
C LYS A 33 12.50 8.37 8.85
N ASN A 34 11.62 9.17 9.46
CA ASN A 34 11.32 9.09 10.89
C ASN A 34 10.42 7.89 11.25
N ILE A 35 9.73 7.26 10.29
CA ILE A 35 8.96 6.02 10.51
C ILE A 35 9.90 4.89 10.97
N GLN A 36 11.12 4.82 10.42
CA GLN A 36 12.09 3.80 10.81
C GLN A 36 12.44 3.85 12.30
N ARG A 37 12.34 5.04 12.91
CA ARG A 37 12.63 5.31 14.33
C ARG A 37 11.37 5.30 15.20
N MET A 38 10.20 4.96 14.66
CA MET A 38 8.89 5.09 15.32
C MET A 38 8.60 6.50 15.86
N ALA A 39 9.20 7.52 15.24
CA ALA A 39 9.07 8.91 15.68
C ALA A 39 8.08 9.72 14.82
N ALA A 40 7.57 9.12 13.74
CA ALA A 40 6.64 9.76 12.82
C ALA A 40 5.17 9.57 13.26
N PRO A 41 4.40 10.64 13.50
CA PRO A 41 2.96 10.54 13.77
C PRO A 41 2.17 10.32 12.48
N SER A 42 0.93 9.85 12.58
CA SER A 42 0.01 9.84 11.44
C SER A 42 -0.22 11.27 10.91
N THR A 43 -0.16 11.45 9.60
CA THR A 43 -0.30 12.77 8.94
C THR A 43 -1.42 12.74 7.91
N ALA A 44 -2.25 13.80 7.88
CA ALA A 44 -3.32 13.96 6.92
C ALA A 44 -3.08 15.19 6.04
N ILE A 45 -3.18 15.03 4.72
CA ILE A 45 -3.03 16.12 3.75
C ILE A 45 -4.43 16.54 3.27
N ILE A 46 -4.88 17.72 3.72
CA ILE A 46 -6.20 18.24 3.37
C ILE A 46 -6.03 19.44 2.44
N ALA A 47 -6.53 19.31 1.22
CA ALA A 47 -6.60 20.39 0.24
C ALA A 47 -7.82 20.21 -0.67
N PRO A 48 -8.31 21.29 -1.32
CA PRO A 48 -9.35 21.23 -2.34
C PRO A 48 -9.03 20.25 -3.47
N ARG A 49 -10.06 19.84 -4.22
CA ARG A 49 -9.88 19.00 -5.42
C ARG A 49 -9.00 19.73 -6.44
N ARG A 50 -8.22 18.95 -7.21
CA ARG A 50 -7.31 19.44 -8.27
C ARG A 50 -6.13 20.29 -7.76
N MET A 51 -5.78 20.18 -6.49
CA MET A 51 -4.60 20.84 -5.91
C MET A 51 -3.31 19.99 -5.97
N GLY A 52 -3.34 18.87 -6.70
CA GLY A 52 -2.16 18.02 -6.92
C GLY A 52 -1.79 17.08 -5.76
N LYS A 53 -2.74 16.74 -4.86
CA LYS A 53 -2.48 15.79 -3.75
C LYS A 53 -2.03 14.42 -4.25
N THR A 54 -2.76 13.84 -5.20
CA THR A 54 -2.42 12.54 -5.79
C THR A 54 -1.03 12.58 -6.41
N VAL A 55 -0.71 13.61 -7.22
CA VAL A 55 0.63 13.79 -7.81
C VAL A 55 1.73 13.90 -6.76
N LEU A 56 1.49 14.59 -5.65
CA LEU A 56 2.43 14.68 -4.52
C LEU A 56 2.66 13.30 -3.87
N LEU A 57 1.61 12.50 -3.69
CA LEU A 57 1.72 11.15 -3.12
C LEU A 57 2.40 10.19 -4.10
N ASP A 58 2.09 10.23 -5.39
CA ASP A 58 2.73 9.41 -6.42
C ASP A 58 4.25 9.68 -6.43
N ARG A 59 4.65 10.95 -6.41
CA ARG A 59 6.07 11.37 -6.34
C ARG A 59 6.73 10.91 -5.04
N LEU A 60 6.03 11.00 -3.90
CA LEU A 60 6.53 10.51 -2.62
C LEU A 60 6.80 9.00 -2.68
N VAL A 61 5.84 8.22 -3.20
CA VAL A 61 5.97 6.76 -3.34
C VAL A 61 7.19 6.41 -4.19
N ASN A 62 7.33 7.03 -5.36
CA ASN A 62 8.46 6.79 -6.25
C ASN A 62 9.81 7.17 -5.60
N THR A 63 9.84 8.31 -4.90
CA THR A 63 11.04 8.77 -4.17
C THR A 63 11.45 7.77 -3.09
N VAL A 64 10.49 7.33 -2.27
CA VAL A 64 10.72 6.42 -1.14
C VAL A 64 11.09 5.02 -1.63
N PHE A 65 10.45 4.53 -2.70
CA PHE A 65 10.69 3.20 -3.24
C PHE A 65 12.17 3.00 -3.62
N TYR A 66 12.79 4.02 -4.19
CA TYR A 66 14.19 4.00 -4.60
C TYR A 66 15.19 4.42 -3.52
N GLN A 67 14.75 4.50 -2.26
CA GLN A 67 15.62 4.73 -1.11
C GLN A 67 15.57 3.51 -0.16
N PRO A 68 16.00 2.31 -0.59
CA PRO A 68 16.00 1.10 0.22
C PRO A 68 16.82 1.24 1.51
N GLU A 69 17.82 2.13 1.54
CA GLU A 69 18.64 2.43 2.71
C GLU A 69 17.84 2.98 3.90
N ASN A 70 16.69 3.61 3.64
CA ASN A 70 15.79 4.10 4.70
C ASN A 70 15.06 2.95 5.40
N ARG A 71 14.99 1.77 4.79
CA ARG A 71 14.27 0.58 5.28
C ARG A 71 12.79 0.88 5.58
N VAL A 72 12.17 1.71 4.76
CA VAL A 72 10.73 2.02 4.85
C VAL A 72 10.11 1.78 3.48
N ALA A 73 9.31 0.72 3.37
CA ALA A 73 8.57 0.37 2.17
C ALA A 73 7.33 1.28 2.02
N PRO A 74 7.11 1.91 0.84
CA PRO A 74 5.90 2.66 0.60
C PRO A 74 4.76 1.70 0.21
N PHE A 75 3.72 1.63 1.04
CA PHE A 75 2.47 0.96 0.72
C PHE A 75 1.44 2.01 0.32
N TYR A 76 1.14 2.08 -0.98
CA TYR A 76 0.24 3.06 -1.58
C TYR A 76 -1.04 2.41 -2.06
N MET A 77 -2.17 2.88 -1.53
CA MET A 77 -3.50 2.44 -1.94
C MET A 77 -4.38 3.64 -2.21
N ARG A 78 -4.97 3.69 -3.40
CA ARG A 78 -5.99 4.66 -3.76
C ARG A 78 -7.36 4.03 -3.60
N ILE A 79 -8.23 4.66 -2.82
CA ILE A 79 -9.58 4.17 -2.63
C ILE A 79 -10.42 4.50 -3.87
N LYS A 80 -11.08 3.48 -4.42
CA LYS A 80 -11.96 3.61 -5.59
C LYS A 80 -13.33 4.10 -5.16
N ARG A 81 -14.01 4.81 -6.07
CA ARG A 81 -15.40 5.24 -5.89
C ARG A 81 -16.37 4.21 -6.48
N GLU A 82 -16.20 2.98 -6.03
CA GLU A 82 -16.93 1.81 -6.52
C GLU A 82 -17.36 0.99 -5.31
N GLU A 83 -18.65 0.64 -5.25
CA GLU A 83 -19.19 -0.19 -4.16
C GLU A 83 -18.48 -1.53 -4.09
N THR A 84 -17.99 -1.90 -2.91
CA THR A 84 -17.34 -3.18 -2.65
C THR A 84 -17.67 -3.68 -1.25
N THR A 85 -17.60 -5.00 -1.05
CA THR A 85 -17.71 -5.57 0.29
C THR A 85 -16.41 -5.38 1.07
N LEU A 86 -16.49 -5.39 2.40
CA LEU A 86 -15.31 -5.36 3.28
C LEU A 86 -14.37 -6.54 2.99
N ARG A 87 -14.94 -7.68 2.58
CA ARG A 87 -14.19 -8.90 2.27
C ARG A 87 -13.35 -8.74 1.00
N GLU A 88 -13.95 -8.23 -0.06
CA GLU A 88 -13.24 -7.93 -1.31
C GLU A 88 -12.18 -6.84 -1.10
N PHE A 89 -12.54 -5.77 -0.39
CA PHE A 89 -11.59 -4.71 -0.03
C PHE A 89 -10.40 -5.26 0.75
N LEU A 90 -10.65 -6.17 1.71
CA LEU A 90 -9.59 -6.80 2.49
C LEU A 90 -8.63 -7.61 1.59
N LEU A 91 -9.15 -8.36 0.62
CA LEU A 91 -8.34 -9.08 -0.35
C LEU A 91 -7.53 -8.11 -1.24
N GLU A 92 -8.13 -7.02 -1.71
CA GLU A 92 -7.44 -6.00 -2.51
C GLU A 92 -6.33 -5.31 -1.70
N TYR A 93 -6.62 -4.94 -0.45
CA TYR A 93 -5.68 -4.33 0.47
C TYR A 93 -4.50 -5.27 0.73
N ALA A 94 -4.76 -6.54 1.07
CA ALA A 94 -3.72 -7.55 1.30
C ALA A 94 -2.85 -7.78 0.06
N THR A 95 -3.49 -7.97 -1.10
CA THR A 95 -2.80 -8.18 -2.38
C THR A 95 -1.91 -6.99 -2.72
N THR A 96 -2.43 -5.78 -2.58
CA THR A 96 -1.68 -4.55 -2.87
C THR A 96 -0.50 -4.37 -1.91
N PHE A 97 -0.72 -4.59 -0.63
CA PHE A 97 0.32 -4.50 0.39
C PHE A 97 1.48 -5.45 0.12
N PHE A 98 1.20 -6.75 -0.01
CA PHE A 98 2.27 -7.74 -0.19
C PHE A 98 2.98 -7.57 -1.52
N ARG A 99 2.26 -7.26 -2.60
CA ARG A 99 2.87 -6.97 -3.90
C ARG A 99 3.87 -5.82 -3.79
N GLN A 100 3.46 -4.70 -3.20
CA GLN A 100 4.29 -3.50 -3.08
C GLN A 100 5.46 -3.68 -2.10
N PHE A 101 5.24 -4.42 -1.01
CA PHE A 101 6.30 -4.74 -0.05
C PHE A 101 7.38 -5.64 -0.67
N ILE A 102 6.98 -6.69 -1.39
CA ILE A 102 7.91 -7.59 -2.08
C ILE A 102 8.65 -6.83 -3.20
N ALA A 103 7.92 -6.04 -3.99
CA ALA A 103 8.51 -5.16 -5.00
C ALA A 103 9.57 -4.22 -4.41
N TYR A 104 9.33 -3.63 -3.24
CA TYR A 104 10.31 -2.79 -2.56
C TYR A 104 11.54 -3.60 -2.12
N CYS A 105 11.34 -4.77 -1.52
CA CYS A 105 12.44 -5.62 -1.06
C CYS A 105 13.37 -6.06 -2.20
N ASP A 106 12.78 -6.42 -3.34
CA ASP A 106 13.51 -6.87 -4.52
C ASP A 106 13.92 -5.71 -5.46
N GLN A 107 13.50 -4.48 -5.13
CA GLN A 107 13.67 -3.27 -5.96
C GLN A 107 13.14 -3.48 -7.39
N ASP A 108 11.97 -4.12 -7.50
CA ASP A 108 11.27 -4.41 -8.75
C ASP A 108 10.08 -3.45 -8.95
N PRO A 109 10.25 -2.33 -9.67
CA PRO A 109 9.17 -1.36 -9.90
C PRO A 109 8.05 -1.93 -10.78
N LEU A 110 8.32 -2.91 -11.65
CA LEU A 110 7.30 -3.53 -12.49
C LEU A 110 6.35 -4.39 -11.65
N LEU A 111 6.88 -5.10 -10.66
CA LEU A 111 6.06 -5.85 -9.70
C LEU A 111 5.13 -4.92 -8.92
N TYR A 112 5.61 -3.73 -8.51
CA TYR A 112 4.87 -2.78 -7.67
C TYR A 112 3.49 -2.41 -8.22
N GLY A 113 3.43 -2.12 -9.54
CA GLY A 113 2.21 -1.74 -10.26
C GLY A 113 1.46 -2.90 -10.94
N SER A 114 1.97 -4.13 -10.86
CA SER A 114 1.39 -5.28 -11.58
C SER A 114 0.06 -5.79 -10.99
N GLN A 115 -0.67 -6.63 -11.74
CA GLN A 115 -1.92 -7.26 -11.29
C GLN A 115 -1.72 -8.71 -10.82
N ILE A 116 -0.63 -8.98 -10.11
CA ILE A 116 -0.32 -10.31 -9.58
C ILE A 116 -1.20 -10.66 -8.37
N ARG A 117 -1.66 -11.92 -8.29
CA ARG A 117 -2.43 -12.43 -7.14
C ARG A 117 -1.52 -12.94 -6.02
N LEU A 118 -2.05 -13.04 -4.80
CA LEU A 118 -1.34 -13.57 -3.63
C LEU A 118 -0.73 -14.95 -3.87
N GLU A 119 -1.45 -15.88 -4.50
CA GLU A 119 -0.95 -17.23 -4.81
C GLU A 119 0.25 -17.22 -5.76
N GLN A 120 0.35 -16.20 -6.62
CA GLN A 120 1.48 -16.02 -7.51
C GLN A 120 2.66 -15.38 -6.78
N LEU A 121 2.41 -14.46 -5.84
CA LEU A 121 3.45 -13.89 -4.97
C LEU A 121 4.14 -14.95 -4.11
N LEU A 122 3.43 -15.98 -3.66
CA LEU A 122 4.06 -17.13 -2.96
C LEU A 122 5.14 -17.82 -3.81
N LYS A 123 4.94 -17.84 -5.13
CA LYS A 123 5.86 -18.45 -6.11
C LYS A 123 6.92 -17.48 -6.64
N HIS A 124 6.83 -16.20 -6.30
CA HIS A 124 7.77 -15.17 -6.76
C HIS A 124 9.21 -15.49 -6.30
N PRO A 125 10.20 -15.59 -7.20
CA PRO A 125 11.58 -15.87 -6.80
C PRO A 125 12.19 -14.65 -6.09
N SER A 126 12.68 -14.84 -4.87
CA SER A 126 13.42 -13.82 -4.13
C SER A 126 14.39 -14.46 -3.16
N THR A 127 15.55 -13.82 -2.97
CA THR A 127 16.54 -14.19 -1.95
C THR A 127 16.44 -13.29 -0.71
N HIS A 128 15.55 -12.29 -0.71
CA HIS A 128 15.45 -11.32 0.36
C HIS A 128 14.69 -11.93 1.55
N LYS A 129 15.32 -11.98 2.74
CA LYS A 129 14.73 -12.62 3.93
C LYS A 129 13.35 -12.05 4.32
N ALA A 130 13.15 -10.74 4.15
CA ALA A 130 11.85 -10.11 4.40
C ALA A 130 10.75 -10.60 3.46
N VAL A 131 11.09 -11.03 2.22
CA VAL A 131 10.14 -11.61 1.27
C VAL A 131 9.73 -13.01 1.73
N THR A 132 10.66 -13.80 2.28
CA THR A 132 10.30 -15.09 2.92
C THR A 132 9.28 -14.89 4.03
N MET A 133 9.50 -13.92 4.93
CA MET A 133 8.52 -13.58 5.97
C MET A 133 7.20 -13.09 5.38
N ALA A 134 7.24 -12.23 4.35
CA ALA A 134 6.03 -11.75 3.71
C ALA A 134 5.20 -12.93 3.15
N LYS A 135 5.84 -13.95 2.58
CA LYS A 135 5.16 -15.15 2.09
C LYS A 135 4.50 -15.97 3.19
N GLU A 136 5.13 -16.11 4.36
CA GLU A 136 4.51 -16.75 5.53
C GLU A 136 3.21 -16.01 5.92
N PHE A 137 3.24 -14.67 5.96
CA PHE A 137 2.06 -13.86 6.24
C PHE A 137 0.97 -13.97 5.14
N ILE A 138 1.36 -14.16 3.87
CA ILE A 138 0.43 -14.43 2.78
C ILE A 138 -0.25 -15.78 2.96
N GLU A 139 0.49 -16.83 3.32
CA GLU A 139 -0.05 -18.17 3.58
C GLU A 139 -1.08 -18.12 4.71
N ASP A 140 -0.73 -17.50 5.84
CA ASP A 140 -1.63 -17.31 6.98
C ASP A 140 -2.90 -16.55 6.58
N PHE A 141 -2.76 -15.46 5.82
CA PHE A 141 -3.89 -14.68 5.33
C PHE A 141 -4.81 -15.51 4.42
N LEU A 142 -4.24 -16.23 3.44
CA LEU A 142 -5.03 -17.05 2.51
C LEU A 142 -5.75 -18.19 3.22
N GLN A 143 -5.14 -18.78 4.24
CA GLN A 143 -5.79 -19.80 5.05
C GLN A 143 -7.01 -19.23 5.78
N GLN A 144 -6.86 -18.08 6.45
CA GLN A 144 -7.95 -17.42 7.17
C GLN A 144 -9.05 -16.89 6.24
N TYR A 145 -8.68 -16.32 5.10
CA TYR A 145 -9.62 -15.73 4.15
C TYR A 145 -10.53 -16.77 3.47
N ARG A 146 -10.02 -18.00 3.30
CA ARG A 146 -10.75 -19.14 2.72
C ARG A 146 -11.56 -19.93 3.74
N ASP A 147 -11.27 -19.78 5.01
CA ASP A 147 -11.97 -20.49 6.07
C ASP A 147 -13.40 -19.93 6.23
N GLU A 148 -14.38 -20.71 5.78
CA GLU A 148 -15.80 -20.37 5.85
C GLU A 148 -16.36 -20.38 7.28
N GLU A 149 -15.63 -20.90 8.28
CA GLU A 149 -16.00 -20.78 9.70
C GLU A 149 -15.61 -19.41 10.27
N PHE A 150 -14.63 -18.73 9.67
CA PHE A 150 -14.19 -17.38 9.98
C PHE A 150 -15.06 -16.30 9.29
N LYS A 151 -16.40 -16.49 9.25
CA LYS A 151 -17.35 -15.59 8.57
C LYS A 151 -17.34 -14.15 9.07
N ASP A 152 -16.74 -13.89 10.21
CA ASP A 152 -16.63 -12.52 10.69
C ASP A 152 -15.49 -11.79 9.96
N THR A 153 -15.82 -11.27 8.78
CA THR A 153 -14.97 -10.39 7.97
C THR A 153 -14.39 -9.23 8.80
N ARG A 154 -15.08 -8.79 9.86
CA ARG A 154 -14.58 -7.76 10.78
C ARG A 154 -13.39 -8.25 11.60
N ASN A 155 -13.41 -9.50 12.07
CA ASN A 155 -12.27 -10.09 12.78
C ASN A 155 -11.07 -10.28 11.84
N GLN A 156 -11.32 -10.69 10.59
CA GLN A 156 -10.26 -10.79 9.58
C GLN A 156 -9.65 -9.40 9.30
N TRP A 157 -10.49 -8.37 9.17
CA TRP A 157 -10.06 -6.98 9.02
C TRP A 157 -9.22 -6.50 10.21
N ASP A 158 -9.72 -6.66 11.44
CA ASP A 158 -9.04 -6.19 12.66
C ASP A 158 -7.68 -6.88 12.85
N GLY A 159 -7.57 -8.15 12.43
CA GLY A 159 -6.31 -8.90 12.41
C GLY A 159 -5.36 -8.42 11.32
N PHE A 160 -5.86 -8.19 10.10
CA PHE A 160 -5.02 -7.88 8.95
C PHE A 160 -4.53 -6.44 8.91
N ILE A 161 -5.32 -5.46 9.38
CA ILE A 161 -4.95 -4.04 9.28
C ILE A 161 -3.63 -3.72 10.00
N ARG A 162 -3.20 -4.59 10.92
CA ARG A 162 -1.93 -4.50 11.67
C ARG A 162 -0.76 -5.23 11.00
N VAL A 163 -1.00 -5.96 9.91
CA VAL A 163 0.03 -6.75 9.23
C VAL A 163 1.21 -5.89 8.74
N PRO A 164 1.01 -4.69 8.15
CA PRO A 164 2.13 -3.82 7.78
C PRO A 164 3.06 -3.50 8.97
N GLU A 165 2.49 -3.22 10.14
CA GLU A 165 3.23 -2.95 11.38
C GLU A 165 3.98 -4.19 11.88
N ARG A 166 3.30 -5.35 11.92
CA ARG A 166 3.87 -6.62 12.38
C ARG A 166 5.00 -7.09 11.48
N LEU A 167 4.77 -7.15 10.16
CA LEU A 167 5.77 -7.55 9.19
C LEU A 167 6.97 -6.59 9.24
N GLY A 168 6.73 -5.29 9.38
CA GLY A 168 7.82 -4.33 9.50
C GLY A 168 8.62 -4.46 10.80
N SER A 169 7.98 -4.90 11.89
CA SER A 169 8.67 -5.20 13.15
C SER A 169 9.57 -6.43 13.04
N TYR A 170 9.12 -7.48 12.35
CA TYR A 170 9.87 -8.74 12.23
C TYR A 170 10.96 -8.70 11.14
N SER A 171 10.69 -8.02 10.03
CA SER A 171 11.64 -7.90 8.92
C SER A 171 12.69 -6.81 9.13
N GLY A 172 12.41 -5.82 9.99
CA GLY A 172 13.23 -4.61 10.13
C GLY A 172 13.03 -3.58 9.02
N ILE A 173 12.08 -3.81 8.10
CA ILE A 173 11.65 -2.89 7.04
C ILE A 173 10.28 -2.34 7.42
N ARG A 174 10.23 -1.11 7.94
CA ARG A 174 8.95 -0.47 8.29
C ARG A 174 8.13 -0.15 7.04
N VAL A 175 6.88 0.21 7.23
CA VAL A 175 5.95 0.49 6.14
C VAL A 175 5.37 1.89 6.31
N ALA A 176 5.50 2.72 5.28
CA ALA A 176 4.73 3.95 5.16
C ALA A 176 3.38 3.61 4.52
N VAL A 177 2.32 3.59 5.32
CA VAL A 177 0.95 3.37 4.84
C VAL A 177 0.42 4.70 4.28
N ILE A 178 0.24 4.77 2.97
CA ILE A 178 -0.20 5.96 2.24
C ILE A 178 -1.53 5.63 1.57
N ILE A 179 -2.60 6.29 2.02
CA ILE A 179 -3.95 6.08 1.51
C ILE A 179 -4.42 7.36 0.82
N ASP A 180 -4.61 7.30 -0.49
CA ASP A 180 -5.23 8.40 -1.26
C ASP A 180 -6.76 8.23 -1.28
N GLU A 181 -7.47 9.35 -1.31
CA GLU A 181 -8.93 9.43 -1.25
C GLU A 181 -9.52 8.68 -0.04
N PHE A 182 -8.84 8.73 1.13
CA PHE A 182 -9.21 7.97 2.33
C PHE A 182 -10.69 8.13 2.75
N GLN A 183 -11.27 9.31 2.51
CA GLN A 183 -12.65 9.59 2.89
C GLN A 183 -13.65 8.70 2.15
N ASP A 184 -13.28 8.19 0.97
CA ASP A 184 -14.12 7.35 0.12
C ASP A 184 -14.32 5.96 0.76
N MET A 185 -13.45 5.52 1.69
CA MET A 185 -13.61 4.25 2.41
C MET A 185 -14.93 4.15 3.16
N LYS A 186 -15.39 5.27 3.74
CA LYS A 186 -16.64 5.32 4.49
C LYS A 186 -17.87 5.13 3.59
N PHE A 187 -17.76 5.54 2.33
CA PHE A 187 -18.91 5.62 1.43
C PHE A 187 -19.07 4.37 0.56
N TYR A 188 -17.98 3.67 0.25
CA TYR A 188 -17.98 2.61 -0.76
C TYR A 188 -17.59 1.21 -0.24
N ILE A 189 -17.19 1.08 1.02
CA ILE A 189 -16.79 -0.21 1.61
C ILE A 189 -17.83 -0.62 2.64
N HIS A 190 -18.53 -1.73 2.36
CA HIS A 190 -19.66 -2.19 3.16
C HIS A 190 -19.39 -3.54 3.81
N ASN A 191 -19.67 -3.64 5.12
CA ASN A 191 -19.63 -4.92 5.82
C ASN A 191 -20.95 -5.69 5.61
N VAL A 192 -21.17 -6.14 4.37
CA VAL A 192 -22.31 -6.95 3.94
C VAL A 192 -21.82 -8.06 3.02
N ASP A 193 -22.67 -9.07 2.81
CA ASP A 193 -22.43 -10.09 1.81
C ASP A 193 -22.62 -9.54 0.39
N GLU A 194 -21.97 -10.14 -0.59
CA GLU A 194 -21.99 -9.70 -2.00
C GLU A 194 -23.43 -9.61 -2.56
N GLN A 195 -24.31 -10.53 -2.15
CA GLN A 195 -25.72 -10.58 -2.56
C GLN A 195 -26.54 -9.39 -2.03
N ASP A 196 -26.11 -8.77 -0.93
CA ASP A 196 -26.78 -7.64 -0.31
C ASP A 196 -26.21 -6.29 -0.80
N LEU A 197 -25.08 -6.29 -1.50
CA LEU A 197 -24.48 -5.09 -2.07
C LEU A 197 -25.39 -4.43 -3.11
N GLU A 198 -26.13 -5.22 -3.90
CA GLU A 198 -27.13 -4.72 -4.87
C GLU A 198 -28.27 -3.95 -4.21
N ARG A 199 -28.55 -4.18 -2.91
CA ARG A 199 -29.62 -3.51 -2.16
C ARG A 199 -29.19 -2.16 -1.58
N ILE A 200 -27.89 -1.85 -1.61
CA ILE A 200 -27.31 -0.61 -1.11
C ILE A 200 -27.20 0.45 -2.23
N ARG A 201 -27.18 0.00 -3.49
CA ARG A 201 -27.23 0.86 -4.69
C ARG A 201 -28.58 1.54 -4.87
#